data_AF-A0A1V4X6I5-F1
#
_entry.id   AF-A0A1V4X6I5-F1
#
_cell.length_a   1.000
_cell.length_b   1.000
_cell.length_c   1.000
_cell.angle_alpha   90.00
_cell.angle_beta   90.00
_cell.angle_gamma   90.00
#
_symmetry.space_group_name_H-M   'P 1'
#
loop_
_entity.id
_entity.type
_entity.pdbx_description
1 polymer ?
#
loop_
_entity_poly.entity_id
_entity_poly.type
_entity_poly.pdbx_seq_one_letter_code
_entity_poly.pdbx_strand_id
1 'polypeptide(L)'
;MSAAVTAVGMRYAAGWEWISALLFGALIAATDPVSVVATFKEAGVHSRISLLVETESLLNDGTAAVAFAVVLTAAVGRSPTVSGIAGTLAFTVAGGILCGALVVGVILLLARRTGDNLIEMTLSTVVAYGSFLIAEHFHFSGVLATLTAGILVGNLGLRQARAARIREAIAAYWEYLGFLANSFVFIGIGVQVSLQNFKSVLLPAIMAILLVLLGRACAVYPCCALFGRSELRVQGKHQFVLFWGGLRGALALALAVGLPDWVPNRETIISVTFAVVAFSIFVQGLSMTPLLRHIGEIAPPNKGLSS
;
A
#
# COMPACT_ATOMS: atom_id res chain seq x y z
N MET A 1 6.07 14.48 0.61
CA MET A 1 6.94 14.94 1.72
C MET A 1 7.73 13.80 2.34
N SER A 2 7.09 12.73 2.83
CA SER A 2 7.78 11.56 3.42
C SER A 2 8.91 11.00 2.52
N ALA A 3 8.62 10.81 1.23
CA ALA A 3 9.59 10.38 0.24
C ALA A 3 10.83 11.29 0.14
N ALA A 4 10.61 12.61 0.13
CA ALA A 4 11.67 13.60 -0.01
C ALA A 4 12.56 13.66 1.25
N VAL A 5 11.96 13.63 2.44
CA VAL A 5 12.71 13.60 3.71
C VAL A 5 13.57 12.34 3.78
N THR A 6 13.01 11.19 3.39
CA THR A 6 13.74 9.93 3.39
C THR A 6 14.88 9.94 2.37
N ALA A 7 14.63 10.40 1.14
CA ALA A 7 15.64 10.50 0.09
C ALA A 7 16.79 11.44 0.49
N VAL A 8 16.48 12.65 0.95
CA VAL A 8 17.48 13.62 1.41
C VAL A 8 18.27 13.05 2.59
N GLY A 9 17.59 12.43 3.55
CA GLY A 9 18.24 11.77 4.68
C GLY A 9 19.21 10.68 4.24
N MET A 10 18.81 9.79 3.32
CA MET A 10 19.68 8.71 2.84
C MET A 10 20.86 9.23 2.02
N ARG A 11 20.68 10.33 1.26
CA ARG A 11 21.77 11.00 0.55
C ARG A 11 22.83 11.50 1.52
N TYR A 12 22.44 12.21 2.58
CA TYR A 12 23.39 12.85 3.48
C TYR A 12 23.89 11.94 4.61
N ALA A 13 23.05 11.06 5.14
CA ALA A 13 23.42 10.18 6.26
C ALA A 13 24.08 8.88 5.79
N ALA A 14 23.59 8.27 4.71
CA ALA A 14 24.12 7.00 4.19
C ALA A 14 25.06 7.19 2.98
N GLY A 15 25.25 8.42 2.50
CA GLY A 15 26.13 8.73 1.37
C GLY A 15 25.64 8.20 0.02
N TRP A 16 24.37 7.80 -0.08
CA TRP A 16 23.82 7.21 -1.31
C TRP A 16 23.79 8.19 -2.47
N GLU A 17 23.85 7.70 -3.70
CA GLU A 17 23.64 8.54 -4.87
C GLU A 17 22.20 9.07 -4.92
N TRP A 18 22.01 10.22 -5.56
CA TRP A 18 20.69 10.86 -5.67
C TRP A 18 19.65 9.94 -6.29
N ILE A 19 20.02 9.18 -7.33
CA ILE A 19 19.11 8.24 -8.00
C ILE A 19 18.65 7.16 -7.01
N SER A 20 19.58 6.48 -6.35
CA SER A 20 19.28 5.45 -5.35
C SER A 20 18.44 5.98 -4.19
N ALA A 21 18.76 7.18 -3.69
CA ALA A 21 18.05 7.80 -2.58
C ALA A 21 16.62 8.23 -2.96
N LEU A 22 16.43 8.80 -4.16
CA LEU A 22 15.12 9.19 -4.67
C LEU A 22 14.25 7.97 -4.98
N LEU A 23 14.81 6.92 -5.59
CA LEU A 23 14.11 5.65 -5.84
C LEU A 23 13.67 5.00 -4.53
N PHE A 24 14.57 4.93 -3.54
CA PHE A 24 14.25 4.41 -2.21
C PHE A 24 13.20 5.24 -1.49
N GLY A 25 13.33 6.57 -1.52
CA GLY A 25 12.33 7.46 -0.94
C GLY A 25 10.95 7.30 -1.59
N ALA A 26 10.89 7.10 -2.91
CA ALA A 26 9.65 6.89 -3.64
C ALA A 26 9.00 5.54 -3.29
N LEU A 27 9.76 4.43 -3.32
CA LEU A 27 9.20 3.10 -3.04
C LEU A 27 8.75 2.96 -1.58
N ILE A 28 9.48 3.52 -0.61
CA ILE A 28 9.16 3.39 0.82
C ILE A 28 8.08 4.39 1.27
N ALA A 29 7.68 5.29 0.37
CA ALA A 29 6.56 6.17 0.60
C ALA A 29 5.27 5.35 0.72
N ALA A 30 5.12 4.29 -0.10
CA ALA A 30 3.98 3.37 -0.08
C ALA A 30 3.74 2.81 1.32
N THR A 31 2.47 2.81 1.74
CA THR A 31 2.07 2.32 3.06
C THR A 31 1.04 1.23 2.96
N ASP A 32 0.89 0.48 4.03
CA ASP A 32 -0.04 -0.63 4.15
C ASP A 32 -0.94 -0.42 5.40
N PRO A 33 -2.27 -0.39 5.24
CA PRO A 33 -3.18 -0.14 6.35
C PRO A 33 -3.56 -1.43 7.10
N VAL A 34 -3.04 -2.59 6.69
CA VAL A 34 -3.54 -3.92 7.07
C VAL A 34 -3.66 -4.09 8.59
N SER A 35 -2.65 -3.73 9.39
CA SER A 35 -2.74 -3.93 10.84
C SER A 35 -3.82 -3.08 11.51
N VAL A 36 -4.03 -1.85 11.03
CA VAL A 36 -5.06 -0.95 11.58
C VAL A 36 -6.45 -1.45 11.20
N VAL A 37 -6.64 -1.76 9.91
CA VAL A 37 -7.92 -2.22 9.36
C VAL A 37 -8.30 -3.58 9.94
N ALA A 38 -7.35 -4.53 10.02
CA ALA A 38 -7.58 -5.84 10.62
C ALA A 38 -8.00 -5.72 12.09
N THR A 39 -7.32 -4.88 12.87
CA THR A 39 -7.66 -4.68 14.30
C THR A 39 -9.08 -4.12 14.47
N PHE A 40 -9.49 -3.15 13.65
CA PHE A 40 -10.86 -2.61 13.71
C PHE A 40 -11.91 -3.62 13.22
N LYS A 41 -11.60 -4.39 12.18
CA LYS A 41 -12.46 -5.48 11.66
C LYS A 41 -12.67 -6.56 12.72
N GLU A 42 -11.61 -7.01 13.39
CA GLU A 42 -11.67 -7.98 14.49
C GLU A 42 -12.47 -7.48 15.68
N ALA A 43 -12.36 -6.18 15.99
CA ALA A 43 -13.13 -5.55 17.06
C ALA A 43 -14.60 -5.29 16.66
N GLY A 44 -14.99 -5.48 15.40
CA GLY A 44 -16.32 -5.18 14.90
C GLY A 44 -16.67 -3.68 14.91
N VAL A 45 -15.66 -2.80 14.91
CA VAL A 45 -15.84 -1.35 15.03
C VAL A 45 -15.61 -0.69 13.68
N HIS A 46 -16.58 0.07 13.18
CA HIS A 46 -16.41 0.94 12.02
C HIS A 46 -15.89 2.31 12.48
N SER A 47 -14.57 2.49 12.44
CA SER A 47 -13.93 3.74 12.85
C SER A 47 -13.60 4.63 11.66
N ARG A 48 -13.85 5.94 11.80
CA ARG A 48 -13.43 6.98 10.85
C ARG A 48 -11.92 6.91 10.56
N ILE A 49 -11.12 6.46 11.53
CA ILE A 49 -9.66 6.32 11.38
C ILE A 49 -9.31 5.18 10.44
N SER A 50 -10.03 4.05 10.53
CA SER A 50 -9.83 2.91 9.62
C SER A 50 -10.03 3.34 8.17
N LEU A 51 -11.13 4.05 7.88
CA LEU A 51 -11.41 4.58 6.56
C LEU A 51 -10.34 5.58 6.10
N LEU A 52 -9.89 6.46 6.98
CA LEU A 52 -8.87 7.46 6.66
C LEU A 52 -7.52 6.80 6.32
N VAL A 53 -7.09 5.81 7.10
CA VAL A 53 -5.83 5.07 6.86
C VAL A 53 -5.92 4.25 5.58
N GLU A 54 -7.05 3.58 5.34
CA GLU A 54 -7.28 2.78 4.13
C GLU A 54 -7.23 3.65 2.86
N THR A 55 -7.95 4.78 2.87
CA THR A 55 -7.97 5.72 1.73
C THR A 55 -6.62 6.40 1.51
N GLU A 56 -5.92 6.77 2.58
CA GLU A 56 -4.56 7.29 2.49
C GLU A 56 -3.63 6.26 1.82
N SER A 57 -3.67 5.01 2.26
CA SER A 57 -2.80 3.95 1.74
C SER A 57 -3.04 3.66 0.26
N LEU A 58 -4.31 3.55 -0.15
CA LEU A 58 -4.66 3.29 -1.55
C LEU A 58 -4.18 4.41 -2.49
N LEU A 59 -4.33 5.67 -2.07
CA LEU A 59 -3.81 6.81 -2.83
C LEU A 59 -2.28 6.82 -2.85
N ASN A 60 -1.68 6.53 -1.70
CA ASN A 60 -0.24 6.55 -1.52
C ASN A 60 0.47 5.50 -2.39
N ASP A 61 -0.06 4.27 -2.46
CA ASP A 61 0.46 3.20 -3.32
C ASP A 61 0.51 3.61 -4.79
N GLY A 62 -0.57 4.20 -5.30
CA GLY A 62 -0.63 4.75 -6.65
C GLY A 62 0.40 5.86 -6.86
N THR A 63 0.49 6.82 -5.92
CA THR A 63 1.44 7.94 -6.04
C THR A 63 2.90 7.51 -5.92
N ALA A 64 3.20 6.51 -5.08
CA ALA A 64 4.54 5.96 -4.88
C ALA A 64 5.03 5.24 -6.14
N ALA A 65 4.19 4.40 -6.75
CA ALA A 65 4.51 3.72 -8.00
C ALA A 65 4.81 4.72 -9.13
N VAL A 66 4.01 5.78 -9.26
CA VAL A 66 4.26 6.80 -10.29
C VAL A 66 5.51 7.62 -9.97
N ALA A 67 5.69 8.05 -8.73
CA ALA A 67 6.90 8.77 -8.32
C ALA A 67 8.16 7.95 -8.62
N PHE A 68 8.13 6.65 -8.35
CA PHE A 68 9.20 5.72 -8.67
C PHE A 68 9.48 5.67 -10.19
N ALA A 69 8.44 5.51 -11.01
CA ALA A 69 8.58 5.49 -12.47
C ALA A 69 9.16 6.81 -13.03
N VAL A 70 8.76 7.96 -12.48
CA VAL A 70 9.29 9.28 -12.86
C VAL A 70 10.78 9.38 -12.53
N VAL A 71 11.18 8.99 -11.32
CA VAL A 71 12.60 9.00 -10.92
C VAL A 71 13.42 8.05 -11.78
N LEU A 72 12.91 6.85 -12.08
CA LEU A 72 13.59 5.88 -12.94
C LEU A 72 13.76 6.41 -14.37
N THR A 73 12.73 7.07 -14.91
CA THR A 73 12.79 7.71 -16.24
C THR A 73 13.82 8.82 -16.27
N ALA A 74 13.89 9.65 -15.22
CA ALA A 74 14.89 10.70 -15.08
C ALA A 74 16.32 10.13 -14.98
N ALA A 75 16.48 9.00 -14.30
CA ALA A 75 17.78 8.34 -14.11
C ALA A 75 18.39 7.80 -15.42
N VAL A 76 17.56 7.47 -16.42
CA VAL A 76 18.02 7.04 -17.76
C VAL A 76 18.31 8.24 -18.70
N GLY A 77 18.39 9.46 -18.15
CA GLY A 77 18.78 10.66 -18.90
C GLY A 77 17.66 11.28 -19.75
N ARG A 78 16.43 10.79 -19.63
CA ARG A 78 15.27 11.52 -20.15
C ARG A 78 14.99 12.68 -19.21
N SER A 79 14.81 13.89 -19.73
CA SER A 79 14.44 15.05 -18.92
C SER A 79 12.91 15.15 -18.85
N PRO A 80 12.26 14.66 -17.78
CA PRO A 80 10.82 14.73 -17.70
C PRO A 80 10.42 16.18 -17.41
N THR A 81 9.78 16.84 -18.37
CA THR A 81 9.14 18.15 -18.15
C THR A 81 7.99 18.00 -17.15
N VAL A 82 7.76 18.98 -16.28
CA VAL A 82 6.65 18.97 -15.31
C VAL A 82 5.29 18.75 -15.99
N SER A 83 5.06 19.39 -17.14
CA SER A 83 3.87 19.19 -17.97
C SER A 83 3.77 17.77 -18.53
N GLY A 84 4.89 17.20 -19.00
CA GLY A 84 4.96 15.82 -19.45
C GLY A 84 4.71 14.80 -18.33
N ILE A 85 5.23 15.03 -17.13
CA ILE A 85 4.95 14.18 -15.96
C ILE A 85 3.47 14.23 -15.61
N ALA A 86 2.90 15.44 -15.51
CA ALA A 86 1.49 15.64 -15.19
C ALA A 86 0.57 15.03 -16.27
N GLY A 87 0.92 15.17 -17.54
CA GLY A 87 0.19 14.58 -18.67
C GLY A 87 0.23 13.05 -18.65
N THR A 88 1.41 12.46 -18.47
CA THR A 88 1.58 11.00 -18.36
C THR A 88 0.86 10.46 -17.13
N LEU A 89 0.93 11.15 -15.99
CA LEU A 89 0.16 10.84 -14.79
C LEU A 89 -1.34 10.85 -15.06
N ALA A 90 -1.86 11.95 -15.62
CA ALA A 90 -3.28 12.07 -15.92
C ALA A 90 -3.74 10.98 -16.89
N PHE A 91 -2.95 10.69 -17.93
CA PHE A 91 -3.23 9.66 -18.92
C PHE A 91 -3.24 8.25 -18.32
N THR A 92 -2.22 7.91 -17.54
CA THR A 92 -2.09 6.59 -16.88
C THR A 92 -3.18 6.35 -15.85
N VAL A 93 -3.54 7.38 -15.07
CA VAL A 93 -4.62 7.34 -14.07
C VAL A 93 -5.98 7.23 -14.75
N ALA A 94 -6.29 8.14 -15.68
CA ALA A 94 -7.58 8.15 -16.37
C ALA A 94 -7.78 6.88 -17.19
N GLY A 95 -6.75 6.42 -17.89
CA GLY A 95 -6.77 5.17 -18.65
C GLY A 95 -6.96 3.95 -17.74
N GLY A 96 -6.33 3.92 -16.57
CA GLY A 96 -6.52 2.87 -15.58
C GLY A 96 -7.97 2.81 -15.08
N ILE A 97 -8.52 3.96 -14.66
CA ILE A 97 -9.92 4.06 -14.20
C ILE A 97 -10.89 3.62 -15.30
N LEU A 98 -10.72 4.14 -16.51
CA LEU A 98 -11.58 3.81 -17.65
C LEU A 98 -11.50 2.32 -18.00
N CYS A 99 -10.29 1.75 -18.03
CA CYS A 99 -10.08 0.33 -18.29
C CYS A 99 -10.75 -0.55 -17.23
N GLY A 100 -10.56 -0.24 -15.95
CA GLY A 100 -11.23 -0.95 -14.85
C GLY A 100 -12.75 -0.90 -14.97
N ALA A 101 -13.31 0.27 -15.29
CA ALA A 101 -14.74 0.44 -15.50
C ALA A 101 -15.28 -0.34 -16.70
N LEU A 102 -14.55 -0.35 -17.83
CA LEU A 102 -14.92 -1.10 -19.02
C LEU A 102 -14.92 -2.61 -18.77
N VAL A 103 -13.87 -3.13 -18.14
CA VAL A 103 -13.77 -4.58 -17.82
C VAL A 103 -14.91 -5.03 -16.92
N VAL A 104 -15.23 -4.25 -15.88
CA VAL A 104 -16.39 -4.55 -15.02
C VAL A 104 -17.69 -4.44 -15.79
N GLY A 105 -17.85 -3.44 -16.65
CA GLY A 105 -19.04 -3.30 -17.50
C GLY A 105 -19.30 -4.53 -18.36
N VAL A 106 -18.27 -5.04 -19.03
CA VAL A 106 -18.34 -6.26 -19.85
C VAL A 106 -18.67 -7.49 -18.99
N ILE A 107 -17.99 -7.66 -17.86
CA ILE A 107 -18.21 -8.82 -16.99
C ILE A 107 -19.59 -8.78 -16.34
N LEU A 108 -20.10 -7.61 -15.94
CA LEU A 108 -21.46 -7.48 -15.40
C LEU A 108 -22.53 -7.83 -16.45
N LEU A 109 -22.29 -7.58 -17.74
CA LEU A 109 -23.18 -8.02 -18.82
C LEU A 109 -23.21 -9.55 -18.94
N LEU A 110 -22.05 -10.20 -18.78
CA LEU A 110 -21.90 -11.67 -18.85
C LEU A 110 -22.43 -12.36 -17.57
N ALA A 111 -22.25 -11.74 -16.40
CA ALA A 111 -22.57 -12.30 -15.08
C ALA A 111 -24.04 -12.15 -14.68
N ARG A 112 -24.89 -11.51 -15.52
CA ARG A 112 -26.30 -11.22 -15.22
C ARG A 112 -27.20 -12.45 -14.97
N ARG A 113 -26.69 -13.67 -15.09
CA ARG A 113 -27.47 -14.92 -15.02
C ARG A 113 -26.88 -16.02 -14.14
N THR A 114 -25.79 -15.75 -13.40
CA THR A 114 -25.11 -16.77 -12.58
C THR A 114 -25.39 -16.57 -11.10
N GLY A 115 -25.74 -17.67 -10.41
CA GLY A 115 -26.03 -17.71 -8.96
C GLY A 115 -25.13 -18.66 -8.18
N ASP A 116 -23.99 -19.06 -8.77
CA ASP A 116 -23.03 -20.00 -8.19
C ASP A 116 -21.80 -19.25 -7.65
N ASN A 117 -21.43 -19.55 -6.40
CA ASN A 117 -20.29 -18.95 -5.70
C ASN A 117 -18.98 -19.14 -6.46
N LEU A 118 -18.73 -20.31 -7.04
CA LEU A 118 -17.48 -20.63 -7.75
C LEU A 118 -17.34 -19.80 -9.02
N ILE A 119 -18.44 -19.63 -9.76
CA ILE A 119 -18.45 -18.82 -10.97
C ILE A 119 -18.19 -17.35 -10.63
N GLU A 120 -18.84 -16.83 -9.58
CA GLU A 120 -18.62 -15.46 -9.16
C GLU A 120 -17.21 -15.20 -8.62
N MET A 121 -16.63 -16.12 -7.85
CA MET A 121 -15.23 -16.05 -7.42
C MET A 121 -14.31 -15.99 -8.64
N THR A 122 -14.51 -16.91 -9.59
CA THR A 122 -13.70 -16.98 -10.82
C THR A 122 -13.82 -15.70 -11.63
N LEU A 123 -15.03 -15.19 -11.84
CA LEU A 123 -15.26 -13.93 -12.54
C LEU A 123 -14.63 -12.75 -11.81
N SER A 124 -14.67 -12.73 -10.47
CA SER A 124 -14.02 -11.67 -9.69
C SER A 124 -12.50 -11.69 -9.88
N THR A 125 -11.88 -12.87 -9.95
CA THR A 125 -10.44 -13.04 -10.23
C THR A 125 -10.11 -12.60 -11.65
N VAL A 126 -10.93 -12.98 -12.64
CA VAL A 126 -10.78 -12.56 -14.03
C VAL A 126 -10.92 -11.05 -14.16
N VAL A 127 -11.85 -10.42 -13.43
CA VAL A 127 -11.98 -8.96 -13.40
C VAL A 127 -10.73 -8.31 -12.81
N ALA A 128 -10.24 -8.79 -11.67
CA ALA A 128 -9.12 -8.19 -10.98
C ALA A 128 -7.82 -8.28 -11.81
N TYR A 129 -7.48 -9.47 -12.30
CA TYR A 129 -6.29 -9.68 -13.13
C TYR A 129 -6.47 -9.18 -14.58
N GLY A 130 -7.64 -9.37 -15.17
CA GLY A 130 -7.92 -8.94 -16.54
C GLY A 130 -7.86 -7.42 -16.66
N SER A 131 -8.42 -6.68 -15.69
CA SER A 131 -8.29 -5.21 -15.67
C SER A 131 -6.85 -4.75 -15.52
N PHE A 132 -6.04 -5.43 -14.70
CA PHE A 132 -4.62 -5.17 -14.56
C PHE A 132 -3.87 -5.34 -15.89
N LEU A 133 -3.98 -6.52 -16.50
CA LEU A 133 -3.23 -6.89 -17.70
C LEU A 133 -3.61 -6.03 -18.90
N ILE A 134 -4.90 -5.74 -19.09
CA ILE A 134 -5.36 -4.88 -20.19
C ILE A 134 -4.83 -3.46 -19.99
N ALA A 135 -4.89 -2.92 -18.77
CA ALA A 135 -4.38 -1.59 -18.49
C ALA A 135 -2.87 -1.51 -18.74
N GLU A 136 -2.07 -2.47 -18.25
CA GLU A 136 -0.63 -2.49 -18.50
C GLU A 136 -0.28 -2.61 -19.98
N HIS A 137 -1.04 -3.39 -20.77
CA HIS A 137 -0.84 -3.51 -22.21
C HIS A 137 -0.95 -2.14 -22.93
N PHE A 138 -1.83 -1.27 -22.46
CA PHE A 138 -1.97 0.10 -22.97
C PHE A 138 -1.10 1.13 -22.23
N HIS A 139 -0.16 0.67 -21.41
CA HIS A 139 0.69 1.51 -20.55
C HIS A 139 -0.11 2.40 -19.58
N PHE A 140 -1.31 1.98 -19.18
CA PHE A 140 -2.09 2.60 -18.12
C PHE A 140 -1.72 2.01 -16.75
N SER A 141 -2.21 2.60 -15.67
CA SER A 141 -2.00 2.06 -14.33
C SER A 141 -2.85 0.80 -14.09
N GLY A 142 -2.22 -0.37 -14.17
CA GLY A 142 -2.85 -1.66 -13.87
C GLY A 142 -3.44 -1.70 -12.46
N VAL A 143 -2.71 -1.19 -11.46
CA VAL A 143 -3.18 -1.12 -10.07
C VAL A 143 -4.46 -0.30 -9.94
N LEU A 144 -4.54 0.87 -10.57
CA LEU A 144 -5.76 1.70 -10.52
C LEU A 144 -6.91 1.08 -11.31
N ALA A 145 -6.63 0.35 -12.39
CA ALA A 145 -7.65 -0.41 -13.11
C ALA A 145 -8.26 -1.50 -12.22
N THR A 146 -7.43 -2.29 -11.54
CA THR A 146 -7.87 -3.31 -10.58
C THR A 146 -8.62 -2.70 -9.39
N LEU A 147 -8.16 -1.57 -8.86
CA LEU A 147 -8.84 -0.85 -7.78
C LEU A 147 -10.23 -0.39 -8.21
N THR A 148 -10.31 0.28 -9.37
CA THR A 148 -11.59 0.75 -9.93
C THR A 148 -12.52 -0.43 -10.16
N ALA A 149 -11.99 -1.53 -10.68
CA ALA A 149 -12.76 -2.75 -10.90
C ALA A 149 -13.27 -3.35 -9.57
N GLY A 150 -12.43 -3.41 -8.55
CA GLY A 150 -12.79 -3.87 -7.21
C GLY A 150 -13.86 -3.01 -6.54
N ILE A 151 -13.74 -1.68 -6.63
CA ILE A 151 -14.75 -0.74 -6.12
C ILE A 151 -16.08 -0.92 -6.87
N LEU A 152 -16.05 -1.06 -8.20
CA LEU A 152 -17.27 -1.20 -9.00
C LEU A 152 -17.93 -2.55 -8.78
N VAL A 153 -17.19 -3.66 -8.72
CA VAL A 153 -17.74 -4.98 -8.34
C VAL A 153 -18.28 -4.91 -6.90
N GLY A 154 -17.53 -4.27 -6.01
CA GLY A 154 -17.87 -4.07 -4.61
C GLY A 154 -19.06 -3.15 -4.37
N ASN A 155 -19.43 -2.23 -5.28
CA ASN A 155 -20.59 -1.33 -5.12
C ASN A 155 -21.76 -1.67 -6.05
N LEU A 156 -21.49 -1.95 -7.33
CA LEU A 156 -22.51 -2.25 -8.33
C LEU A 156 -22.99 -3.70 -8.25
N GLY A 157 -22.11 -4.62 -7.85
CA GLY A 157 -22.47 -6.03 -7.60
C GLY A 157 -23.39 -6.23 -6.39
N LEU A 158 -23.64 -5.19 -5.58
CA LEU A 158 -24.41 -5.28 -4.33
C LEU A 158 -25.89 -4.88 -4.45
N ARG A 159 -26.29 -4.20 -5.54
CA ARG A 159 -27.67 -3.69 -5.69
C ARG A 159 -28.65 -4.69 -6.31
N GLN A 160 -28.17 -5.79 -6.89
CA GLN A 160 -29.03 -6.84 -7.45
C GLN A 160 -28.92 -8.11 -6.60
N ALA A 161 -29.86 -8.27 -5.66
CA ALA A 161 -30.37 -9.55 -5.14
C ALA A 161 -29.36 -10.71 -4.94
N ARG A 162 -28.16 -10.44 -4.45
CA ARG A 162 -27.15 -11.48 -4.19
C ARG A 162 -27.25 -11.91 -2.73
N ALA A 163 -27.36 -13.22 -2.47
CA ALA A 163 -27.49 -13.75 -1.11
C ALA A 163 -26.26 -13.38 -0.27
N ALA A 164 -26.45 -12.98 0.99
CA ALA A 164 -25.37 -12.60 1.92
C ALA A 164 -24.23 -13.62 1.95
N ARG A 165 -24.57 -14.91 1.86
CA ARG A 165 -23.65 -16.05 1.76
C ARG A 165 -22.62 -15.91 0.63
N ILE A 166 -23.03 -15.43 -0.55
CA ILE A 166 -22.14 -15.32 -1.72
C ILE A 166 -21.11 -14.21 -1.48
N ARG A 167 -21.56 -13.10 -0.88
CA ARG A 167 -20.70 -11.96 -0.54
C ARG A 167 -19.66 -12.34 0.50
N GLU A 168 -20.06 -13.06 1.54
CA GLU A 168 -19.16 -13.60 2.55
C GLU A 168 -18.13 -14.56 1.93
N ALA A 169 -18.57 -15.44 1.03
CA ALA A 169 -17.68 -16.37 0.35
C ALA A 169 -16.63 -15.64 -0.51
N ILE A 170 -17.03 -14.64 -1.30
CA ILE A 170 -16.10 -13.82 -2.11
C ILE A 170 -15.12 -13.06 -1.20
N ALA A 171 -15.60 -12.46 -0.10
CA ALA A 171 -14.75 -11.74 0.84
C ALA A 171 -13.70 -12.67 1.47
N ALA A 172 -14.11 -13.85 1.94
CA ALA A 172 -13.20 -14.85 2.50
C ALA A 172 -12.19 -15.35 1.47
N TYR A 173 -12.61 -15.55 0.21
CA TYR A 173 -11.72 -15.94 -0.88
C TYR A 173 -10.62 -14.89 -1.14
N TRP A 174 -10.97 -13.60 -1.22
CA TRP A 174 -10.01 -12.53 -1.42
C TRP A 174 -9.11 -12.29 -0.21
N GLU A 175 -9.63 -12.48 1.01
CA GLU A 175 -8.83 -12.46 2.25
C GLU A 175 -7.78 -13.57 2.25
N TYR A 176 -8.17 -14.79 1.86
CA TYR A 176 -7.26 -15.91 1.70
C TYR A 176 -6.20 -15.67 0.61
N LEU A 177 -6.60 -15.16 -0.57
CA LEU A 177 -5.65 -14.84 -1.64
C LEU A 177 -4.67 -13.74 -1.23
N GLY A 178 -5.14 -12.70 -0.54
CA GLY A 178 -4.29 -11.63 -0.01
C GLY A 178 -3.29 -12.18 1.00
N PHE A 179 -3.74 -13.06 1.90
CA PHE A 179 -2.85 -13.75 2.84
C PHE A 179 -1.78 -14.59 2.13
N LEU A 180 -2.16 -15.35 1.10
CA LEU A 180 -1.25 -16.20 0.34
C LEU A 180 -0.22 -15.36 -0.44
N ALA A 181 -0.65 -14.31 -1.13
CA ALA A 181 0.23 -13.41 -1.88
C ALA A 181 1.25 -12.74 -0.94
N ASN A 182 0.79 -12.22 0.20
CA ASN A 182 1.66 -11.64 1.22
C ASN A 182 2.67 -12.68 1.74
N SER A 183 2.22 -13.91 2.02
CA SER A 183 3.09 -14.99 2.50
C SER A 183 4.20 -15.31 1.49
N PHE A 184 3.88 -15.40 0.19
CA PHE A 184 4.90 -15.62 -0.84
C PHE A 184 5.88 -14.46 -0.96
N VAL A 185 5.41 -13.22 -0.87
CA VAL A 185 6.29 -12.04 -0.85
C VAL A 185 7.25 -12.13 0.34
N PHE A 186 6.76 -12.40 1.56
CA PHE A 186 7.61 -12.52 2.75
C PHE A 186 8.62 -13.67 2.65
N ILE A 187 8.20 -14.84 2.17
CA ILE A 187 9.10 -16.00 2.00
C ILE A 187 10.18 -15.67 0.97
N GLY A 188 9.80 -15.13 -0.20
CA GLY A 188 10.75 -14.79 -1.26
C GLY A 188 11.82 -13.81 -0.77
N ILE A 189 11.41 -12.82 0.03
CA ILE A 189 12.37 -11.86 0.57
C ILE A 189 13.21 -12.45 1.70
N GLY A 190 12.63 -13.29 2.57
CA GLY A 190 13.38 -14.02 3.60
C GLY A 190 14.53 -14.83 3.00
N VAL A 191 14.29 -15.47 1.86
CA VAL A 191 15.34 -16.18 1.09
C VAL A 191 16.39 -15.20 0.57
N GLN A 192 15.99 -14.08 -0.05
CA GLN A 192 16.91 -13.10 -0.63
C GLN A 192 17.82 -12.45 0.43
N VAL A 193 17.29 -12.22 1.64
CA VAL A 193 18.01 -11.62 2.77
C VAL A 193 18.94 -12.61 3.44
N SER A 194 18.58 -13.90 3.51
CA SER A 194 19.45 -14.95 4.05
C SER A 194 20.79 -15.08 3.29
N LEU A 195 20.84 -14.56 2.06
CA LEU A 195 22.04 -14.58 1.21
C LEU A 195 22.94 -13.35 1.40
N GLN A 196 22.52 -12.35 2.19
CA GLN A 196 23.21 -11.06 2.33
C GLN A 196 23.99 -10.93 3.64
N ASN A 197 25.14 -10.24 3.58
CA ASN A 197 25.99 -10.00 4.75
C ASN A 197 25.39 -8.92 5.66
N PHE A 198 24.76 -9.32 6.77
CA PHE A 198 24.06 -8.41 7.69
C PHE A 198 24.90 -7.29 8.31
N LYS A 199 26.22 -7.49 8.49
CA LYS A 199 27.08 -6.54 9.21
C LYS A 199 27.26 -5.20 8.49
N SER A 200 27.26 -5.18 7.16
CA SER A 200 27.42 -3.95 6.37
C SER A 200 26.11 -3.18 6.17
N VAL A 201 24.95 -3.85 6.32
CA VAL A 201 23.63 -3.27 6.05
C VAL A 201 22.95 -2.73 7.31
N LEU A 202 23.38 -3.16 8.50
CA LEU A 202 22.73 -2.80 9.76
C LEU A 202 22.66 -1.29 10.01
N LEU A 203 23.75 -0.56 9.77
CA LEU A 203 23.79 0.89 9.98
C LEU A 203 22.88 1.63 8.98
N PRO A 204 22.97 1.39 7.65
CA PRO A 204 21.99 1.92 6.69
C PRO A 204 20.53 1.60 7.02
N ALA A 205 20.25 0.38 7.50
CA ALA A 205 18.90 -0.04 7.87
C ALA A 205 18.33 0.75 9.06
N ILE A 206 19.12 0.92 10.13
CA ILE A 206 18.70 1.71 11.30
C ILE A 206 18.45 3.16 10.90
N MET A 207 19.37 3.75 10.12
CA MET A 207 19.19 5.12 9.62
C MET A 207 17.94 5.25 8.76
N ALA A 208 17.69 4.30 7.86
CA ALA A 208 16.50 4.29 7.03
C ALA A 208 15.22 4.20 7.87
N ILE A 209 15.17 3.33 8.88
CA ILE A 209 14.01 3.23 9.79
C ILE A 209 13.73 4.58 10.46
N LEU A 210 14.76 5.22 11.02
CA LEU A 210 14.61 6.52 11.68
C LEU A 210 14.14 7.61 10.71
N LEU A 211 14.73 7.66 9.51
CA LEU A 211 14.38 8.65 8.48
C LEU A 211 12.97 8.43 7.92
N VAL A 212 12.55 7.19 7.77
CA VAL A 212 11.20 6.83 7.31
C VAL A 212 10.15 7.20 8.35
N LEU A 213 10.44 7.00 9.65
CA LEU A 213 9.59 7.48 10.74
C LEU A 213 9.58 9.01 10.76
N LEU A 214 10.72 9.67 10.68
CA LEU A 214 10.80 11.14 10.62
C LEU A 214 10.00 11.70 9.43
N GLY A 215 10.17 11.12 8.25
CA GLY A 215 9.46 11.51 7.04
C GLY A 215 7.94 11.36 7.17
N ARG A 216 7.48 10.30 7.83
CA ARG A 216 6.06 10.10 8.17
C ARG A 216 5.56 11.18 9.14
N ALA A 217 6.31 11.47 10.21
CA ALA A 217 5.93 12.52 11.17
C ALA A 217 5.85 13.89 10.50
N CYS A 218 6.84 14.25 9.68
CA CYS A 218 6.86 15.48 8.90
C CYS A 218 5.74 15.57 7.84
N ALA A 219 5.15 14.45 7.43
CA ALA A 219 4.00 14.46 6.53
C ALA A 219 2.67 14.55 7.32
N VAL A 220 2.49 13.71 8.34
CA VAL A 220 1.21 13.54 9.03
C VAL A 220 0.88 14.74 9.92
N TYR A 221 1.80 15.20 10.78
CA TYR A 221 1.49 16.27 11.74
C TYR A 221 1.20 17.63 11.07
N PRO A 222 1.97 18.08 10.07
CA PRO A 222 1.65 19.33 9.36
C PRO A 222 0.34 19.26 8.60
N CYS A 223 0.05 18.13 7.94
CA CYS A 223 -1.25 17.91 7.29
C CYS A 223 -2.39 18.00 8.31
N CYS A 224 -2.27 17.34 9.46
CA CYS A 224 -3.30 17.41 10.51
C CYS A 224 -3.43 18.81 11.12
N ALA A 225 -2.33 19.56 11.25
CA ALA A 225 -2.35 20.94 11.73
C ALA A 225 -3.08 21.88 10.78
N LEU A 226 -2.95 21.68 9.46
CA LEU A 226 -3.66 22.46 8.44
C LEU A 226 -5.18 22.33 8.58
N PHE A 227 -5.67 21.13 8.91
CA PHE A 227 -7.09 20.86 9.17
C PHE A 227 -7.50 21.12 10.63
N GLY A 228 -6.61 21.66 11.47
CA GLY A 228 -6.84 21.85 12.91
C GLY A 228 -7.97 22.83 13.25
N ARG A 229 -8.38 23.68 12.30
CA ARG A 229 -9.49 24.66 12.44
C ARG A 229 -10.78 24.22 11.74
N SER A 230 -10.81 23.04 11.12
CA SER A 230 -11.95 22.51 10.38
C SER A 230 -12.75 21.50 11.21
N GLU A 231 -14.00 21.24 10.84
CA GLU A 231 -14.80 20.10 11.34
C GLU A 231 -14.12 18.75 11.06
N LEU A 232 -13.19 18.70 10.10
CA LEU A 232 -12.40 17.53 9.76
C LEU A 232 -11.21 17.28 10.71
N ARG A 233 -11.02 18.09 11.75
CA ARG A 233 -9.90 17.98 12.71
C ARG A 233 -9.71 16.55 13.23
N VAL A 234 -8.47 16.08 13.17
CA VAL A 234 -8.03 14.79 13.73
C VAL A 234 -7.50 15.02 15.16
N GLN A 235 -8.00 14.27 16.14
CA GLN A 235 -7.54 14.41 17.53
C GLN A 235 -6.09 13.92 17.68
N GLY A 236 -5.32 14.47 18.63
CA GLY A 236 -3.90 14.14 18.78
C GLY A 236 -3.60 12.64 18.94
N LYS A 237 -4.47 11.90 19.63
CA LYS A 237 -4.37 10.44 19.76
C LYS A 237 -4.53 9.74 18.40
N HIS A 238 -5.46 10.21 17.57
CA HIS A 238 -5.70 9.69 16.22
C HIS A 238 -4.59 10.09 15.23
N GLN A 239 -3.95 11.25 15.43
CA GLN A 239 -2.77 11.65 14.65
C GLN A 239 -1.60 10.69 14.89
N PHE A 240 -1.41 10.27 16.15
CA PHE A 240 -0.40 9.26 16.47
C PHE A 240 -0.72 7.90 15.84
N VAL A 241 -2.00 7.51 15.79
CA VAL A 241 -2.46 6.30 15.08
C VAL A 241 -2.19 6.39 13.57
N LEU A 242 -2.40 7.55 12.93
CA LEU A 242 -2.05 7.76 11.50
C LEU A 242 -0.53 7.71 11.25
N PHE A 243 0.26 8.24 12.18
CA PHE A 243 1.71 8.19 12.13
C PHE A 243 2.23 6.77 12.31
N TRP A 244 1.81 6.08 13.38
CA TRP A 244 2.31 4.77 13.78
C TRP A 244 1.73 3.63 12.94
N GLY A 245 0.47 3.76 12.52
CA GLY A 245 -0.27 2.77 11.73
C GLY A 245 0.01 2.82 10.22
N GLY A 246 0.86 3.73 9.75
CA GLY A 246 1.33 3.72 8.36
C GLY A 246 2.42 2.67 8.18
N LEU A 247 2.05 1.39 8.13
CA LEU A 247 3.01 0.31 7.93
C LEU A 247 3.59 0.37 6.52
N ARG A 248 4.71 -0.28 6.27
CA ARG A 248 5.30 -0.41 4.93
C ARG A 248 5.00 -1.81 4.43
N GLY A 249 4.45 -1.91 3.23
CA GLY A 249 3.86 -3.14 2.71
C GLY A 249 4.65 -3.81 1.59
N ALA A 250 3.98 -4.80 0.98
CA ALA A 250 4.50 -5.59 -0.13
C ALA A 250 4.86 -4.76 -1.37
N LEU A 251 4.16 -3.65 -1.63
CA LEU A 251 4.44 -2.80 -2.80
C LEU A 251 5.85 -2.20 -2.77
N ALA A 252 6.28 -1.67 -1.62
CA ALA A 252 7.62 -1.11 -1.46
C ALA A 252 8.70 -2.16 -1.78
N LEU A 253 8.48 -3.40 -1.35
CA LEU A 253 9.38 -4.52 -1.59
C LEU A 253 9.38 -4.96 -3.05
N ALA A 254 8.20 -5.07 -3.67
CA ALA A 254 8.08 -5.40 -5.09
C ALA A 254 8.83 -4.41 -5.98
N LEU A 255 8.69 -3.10 -5.70
CA LEU A 255 9.41 -2.04 -6.40
C LEU A 255 10.93 -2.12 -6.16
N ALA A 256 11.38 -2.47 -4.95
CA ALA A 256 12.80 -2.63 -4.65
C ALA A 256 13.42 -3.81 -5.41
N VAL A 257 12.74 -4.96 -5.46
CA VAL A 257 13.22 -6.14 -6.22
C VAL A 257 13.19 -5.88 -7.72
N GLY A 258 12.20 -5.12 -8.21
CA GLY A 258 12.06 -4.72 -9.60
C GLY A 258 13.05 -3.66 -10.09
N LEU A 259 13.97 -3.19 -9.24
CA LEU A 259 15.01 -2.24 -9.66
C LEU A 259 15.90 -2.85 -10.75
N PRO A 260 16.21 -2.11 -11.84
CA PRO A 260 17.17 -2.56 -12.85
C PRO A 260 18.59 -2.72 -12.30
N ASP A 261 19.38 -3.61 -12.89
CA ASP A 261 20.75 -3.94 -12.43
C ASP A 261 21.75 -2.79 -12.54
N TRP A 262 21.48 -1.81 -13.40
CA TRP A 262 22.32 -0.62 -13.53
C TRP A 262 22.16 0.37 -12.38
N VAL A 263 21.16 0.20 -11.50
CA VAL A 263 20.92 1.11 -10.38
C VAL A 263 22.01 0.95 -9.31
N PRO A 264 22.71 2.04 -8.94
CA PRO A 264 23.72 1.99 -7.89
C PRO A 264 23.13 1.52 -6.56
N ASN A 265 23.90 0.70 -5.83
CA ASN A 265 23.49 0.16 -4.52
C ASN A 265 22.19 -0.65 -4.53
N ARG A 266 21.78 -1.23 -5.67
CA ARG A 266 20.53 -2.02 -5.79
C ARG A 266 20.37 -3.05 -4.65
N GLU A 267 21.39 -3.86 -4.41
CA GLU A 267 21.33 -4.88 -3.34
C GLU A 267 21.14 -4.25 -1.96
N THR A 268 21.84 -3.15 -1.68
CA THR A 268 21.69 -2.40 -0.42
C THR A 268 20.28 -1.82 -0.30
N ILE A 269 19.70 -1.29 -1.38
CA ILE A 269 18.32 -0.78 -1.40
C ILE A 269 17.35 -1.91 -1.05
N ILE A 270 17.51 -3.09 -1.66
CA ILE A 270 16.64 -4.25 -1.39
C ILE A 270 16.74 -4.65 0.09
N SER A 271 17.97 -4.82 0.61
CA SER A 271 18.16 -5.23 2.02
C SER A 271 17.67 -4.19 3.02
N VAL A 272 17.87 -2.90 2.76
CA VAL A 272 17.38 -1.80 3.61
C VAL A 272 15.85 -1.71 3.55
N THR A 273 15.26 -1.83 2.37
CA THR A 273 13.79 -1.84 2.20
C THR A 273 13.20 -2.98 3.01
N PHE A 274 13.78 -4.18 2.94
CA PHE A 274 13.37 -5.30 3.77
C PHE A 274 13.44 -4.99 5.26
N ALA A 275 14.56 -4.46 5.75
CA ALA A 275 14.71 -4.15 7.17
C ALA A 275 13.64 -3.15 7.64
N VAL A 276 13.31 -2.14 6.83
CA VAL A 276 12.24 -1.17 7.13
C VAL A 276 10.86 -1.84 7.14
N VAL A 277 10.55 -2.70 6.16
CA VAL A 277 9.27 -3.41 6.13
C VAL A 277 9.15 -4.41 7.28
N ALA A 278 10.19 -5.19 7.55
CA ALA A 278 10.24 -6.12 8.67
C ALA A 278 10.04 -5.40 10.00
N PHE A 279 10.77 -4.29 10.23
CA PHE A 279 10.55 -3.43 11.39
C PHE A 279 9.10 -2.95 11.45
N SER A 280 8.55 -2.49 10.33
CA SER A 280 7.18 -2.00 10.27
C SER A 280 6.16 -3.07 10.67
N ILE A 281 6.34 -4.32 10.26
CA ILE A 281 5.36 -5.38 10.53
C ILE A 281 5.53 -5.93 11.95
N PHE A 282 6.76 -6.26 12.33
CA PHE A 282 7.03 -6.86 13.64
C PHE A 282 6.90 -5.84 14.76
N VAL A 283 7.39 -4.61 14.58
CA VAL A 283 7.33 -3.59 15.63
C VAL A 283 6.04 -2.80 15.53
N GLN A 284 5.75 -2.14 14.40
CA GLN A 284 4.56 -1.28 14.32
C GLN A 284 3.28 -2.11 14.26
N GLY A 285 3.25 -3.21 13.50
CA GLY A 285 2.09 -4.10 13.41
C GLY A 285 1.69 -4.74 14.73
N LEU A 286 2.62 -5.39 15.44
CA LEU A 286 2.32 -6.02 16.75
C LEU A 286 1.99 -4.99 17.85
N SER A 287 2.57 -3.78 17.79
CA SER A 287 2.26 -2.72 18.76
C SER A 287 0.98 -1.94 18.45
N MET A 288 0.39 -2.13 17.27
CA MET A 288 -0.82 -1.39 16.86
C MET A 288 -2.04 -1.77 17.70
N THR A 289 -2.28 -3.06 17.88
CA THR A 289 -3.41 -3.57 18.68
C THR A 289 -3.38 -3.08 20.14
N PRO A 290 -2.27 -3.18 20.90
CA PRO A 290 -2.23 -2.64 22.26
C PRO A 290 -2.34 -1.11 22.29
N LEU A 291 -1.82 -0.40 21.28
CA LEU A 291 -1.95 1.05 21.17
C LEU A 291 -3.41 1.48 21.02
N LEU A 292 -4.17 0.83 20.12
CA LEU A 292 -5.59 1.12 19.91
C LEU A 292 -6.43 0.82 21.17
N ARG A 293 -6.08 -0.24 21.93
CA ARG A 293 -6.68 -0.52 23.25
C ARG A 293 -6.39 0.59 24.25
N HIS A 294 -5.14 1.05 24.32
CA HIS A 294 -4.73 2.09 25.26
C HIS A 294 -5.42 3.43 24.99
N ILE A 295 -5.67 3.74 23.72
CA ILE A 295 -6.36 4.97 23.30
C ILE A 295 -7.88 4.89 23.56
N GLY A 296 -8.43 3.69 23.77
CA GLY A 296 -9.84 3.45 24.05
C GLY A 296 -10.71 3.23 22.81
N GLU A 297 -10.10 2.99 21.65
CA GLU A 297 -10.82 2.78 20.38
C GLU A 297 -11.38 1.35 20.24
N ILE A 298 -10.82 0.40 21.00
CA ILE A 298 -11.26 -0.99 21.04
C ILE A 298 -11.34 -1.49 22.48
N ALA A 299 -12.33 -2.34 22.75
CA ALA A 299 -12.54 -2.91 24.07
C ALA A 299 -11.30 -3.72 24.53
N PRO A 300 -10.98 -3.72 25.84
CA PRO A 300 -9.97 -4.63 26.37
C PRO A 300 -10.36 -6.08 26.05
N PRO A 301 -9.38 -6.99 25.89
CA PRO A 301 -9.68 -8.39 25.59
C PRO A 301 -10.64 -8.89 26.66
N ASN A 302 -11.77 -9.45 26.21
CA ASN A 302 -12.76 -10.04 27.09
C ASN A 302 -12.02 -11.13 27.87
N LYS A 303 -11.65 -10.85 29.13
CA LYS A 303 -11.16 -11.89 30.03
C LYS A 303 -12.37 -12.79 30.20
N GLY A 304 -12.39 -13.88 29.45
CA GLY A 304 -13.45 -14.86 29.53
C GLY A 304 -13.74 -15.13 31.00
N LEU A 305 -15.01 -14.98 31.36
CA LEU A 305 -15.57 -15.58 32.54
C LEU A 305 -15.27 -17.08 32.44
N SER A 306 -14.18 -17.50 33.09
CA SER A 306 -14.03 -18.89 33.51
C SER A 306 -15.02 -19.08 34.65
N SER A 307 -16.25 -19.42 34.29
CA SER A 307 -17.22 -20.06 35.19
C SER A 307 -17.49 -21.45 34.67
#